data_AF-A0A1E4ZZI0-F1
#
_entry.id   AF-A0A1E4ZZI0-F1
#
_cell.length_a   1.000
_cell.length_b   1.000
_cell.length_c   1.000
_cell.angle_alpha   90.00
_cell.angle_beta   90.00
_cell.angle_gamma   90.00
#
_symmetry.space_group_name_H-M   'P 1'
#
loop_
_entity.id
_entity.type
_entity.pdbx_description
1 polymer ?
#
loop_
_entity_poly.entity_id
_entity_poly.type
_entity_poly.pdbx_seq_one_letter_code
_entity_poly.pdbx_strand_id
1 'polypeptide(L)'
;MIRNILVVASLLCFGSPVLAGGDAAKGAELSKTCAACHGADGNSTIPSNPVLAGQYESYIAKALSDYKSGGRQNATMAGFAAALSEQDIRDLAAYFSSQESSLTIPNR
;
A
#
# COMPACT_ATOMS: atom_id res chain seq x y z
N MET A 1 37.91 50.60 -16.97
CA MET A 1 36.64 50.30 -16.28
C MET A 1 35.91 49.23 -17.08
N ILE A 2 35.10 48.40 -16.42
CA ILE A 2 34.30 47.27 -16.93
C ILE A 2 34.92 45.90 -16.60
N ARG A 3 34.24 45.21 -15.69
CA ARG A 3 34.59 43.95 -15.03
C ARG A 3 33.52 42.94 -15.47
N ASN A 4 33.89 41.96 -16.30
CA ASN A 4 32.95 40.94 -16.79
C ASN A 4 32.59 39.98 -15.64
N ILE A 5 31.36 40.08 -15.16
CA ILE A 5 30.79 39.13 -14.20
C ILE A 5 30.24 37.94 -15.01
N LEU A 6 30.92 36.80 -14.92
CA LEU A 6 30.37 35.52 -15.35
C LEU A 6 29.27 35.12 -14.36
N VAL A 7 28.01 35.17 -14.79
CA VAL A 7 26.88 34.62 -14.03
C VAL A 7 26.71 33.16 -14.44
N VAL A 8 27.18 32.25 -13.59
CA VAL A 8 26.90 30.82 -13.70
C VAL A 8 25.47 30.61 -13.18
N ALA A 9 24.53 30.43 -14.10
CA ALA A 9 23.16 30.06 -13.78
C ALA A 9 23.13 28.57 -13.38
N SER A 10 23.26 28.29 -12.08
CA SER A 10 23.03 26.96 -11.52
C SER A 10 21.54 26.63 -11.62
N LEU A 11 21.19 25.78 -12.60
CA LEU A 11 19.88 25.20 -12.75
C LEU A 11 19.69 24.13 -11.66
N LEU A 12 19.18 24.54 -10.50
CA LEU A 12 18.71 23.62 -9.46
C LEU A 12 17.41 22.96 -9.95
N CYS A 13 17.53 21.79 -10.57
CA CYS A 13 16.42 20.89 -10.78
C CYS A 13 15.92 20.39 -9.42
N PHE A 14 14.99 21.12 -8.81
CA PHE A 14 14.17 20.59 -7.72
C PHE A 14 13.25 19.53 -8.31
N GLY A 15 13.70 18.28 -8.33
CA GLY A 15 12.84 17.14 -8.58
C GLY A 15 11.77 17.11 -7.49
N SER A 16 10.52 17.39 -7.84
CA SER A 16 9.41 17.20 -6.93
C SER A 16 9.37 15.73 -6.50
N PRO A 17 9.13 15.42 -5.21
CA PRO A 17 8.85 14.05 -4.83
C PRO A 17 7.53 13.68 -5.50
N VAL A 18 7.61 12.98 -6.63
CA VAL A 18 6.47 12.21 -7.12
C VAL A 18 6.11 11.29 -5.97
N LEU A 19 4.93 11.47 -5.40
CA LEU A 19 4.39 10.55 -4.40
C LEU A 19 4.29 9.20 -5.10
N ALA A 20 5.28 8.34 -4.87
CA ALA A 20 5.34 7.05 -5.52
C ALA A 20 4.12 6.24 -5.11
N GLY A 21 3.42 5.66 -6.10
CA GLY A 21 2.36 4.68 -5.86
C GLY A 21 2.87 3.45 -5.10
N GLY A 22 1.98 2.48 -4.85
CA GLY A 22 2.40 1.21 -4.27
C GLY A 22 3.26 0.39 -5.25
N ASP A 23 4.30 -0.26 -4.74
CA ASP A 23 5.07 -1.28 -5.43
C ASP A 23 4.47 -2.66 -5.11
N ALA A 24 3.76 -3.24 -6.07
CA ALA A 24 3.12 -4.55 -5.90
C ALA A 24 4.12 -5.69 -5.68
N ALA A 25 5.35 -5.60 -6.20
CA ALA A 25 6.37 -6.62 -5.97
C ALA A 25 6.88 -6.55 -4.52
N LYS A 26 7.06 -5.33 -3.99
CA LYS A 26 7.36 -5.16 -2.56
C LYS A 26 6.19 -5.60 -1.68
N GLY A 27 4.96 -5.29 -2.09
CA GLY A 27 3.74 -5.74 -1.43
C GLY A 27 3.62 -7.26 -1.38
N ALA A 28 4.01 -7.98 -2.43
CA ALA A 28 4.05 -9.44 -2.46
C ALA A 28 5.01 -10.03 -1.42
N GLU A 29 6.14 -9.36 -1.16
CA GLU A 29 7.06 -9.80 -0.10
C GLU A 29 6.46 -9.59 1.30
N LEU A 30 5.86 -8.41 1.52
CA LEU A 30 5.23 -8.03 2.79
C LEU A 30 3.99 -8.89 3.11
N SER A 31 3.24 -9.29 2.08
CA SER A 31 1.98 -10.03 2.23
C SER A 31 2.15 -11.42 2.84
N LYS A 32 3.37 -11.98 2.85
CA LYS A 32 3.68 -13.28 3.46
C LYS A 32 3.24 -13.36 4.92
N THR A 33 3.34 -12.26 5.67
CA THR A 33 2.87 -12.20 7.07
C THR A 33 1.33 -12.21 7.18
N CYS A 34 0.62 -11.80 6.14
CA CYS A 34 -0.84 -11.76 6.08
C CYS A 34 -1.45 -13.12 5.69
N ALA A 35 -0.67 -13.97 5.01
CA ALA A 35 -1.14 -15.16 4.32
C ALA A 35 -1.83 -16.20 5.23
N ALA A 36 -1.40 -16.32 6.49
CA ALA A 36 -1.96 -17.27 7.44
C ALA A 36 -3.46 -17.04 7.71
N CYS A 37 -3.91 -15.79 7.64
CA CYS A 37 -5.31 -15.41 7.88
C CYS A 37 -6.06 -15.09 6.59
N HIS A 38 -5.39 -14.46 5.62
CA HIS A 38 -6.03 -13.92 4.43
C HIS A 38 -5.78 -14.73 3.16
N GLY A 39 -5.00 -15.82 3.21
CA GLY A 39 -4.59 -16.57 2.03
C GLY A 39 -3.34 -15.97 1.37
N ALA A 40 -2.56 -16.79 0.66
CA ALA A 40 -1.29 -16.38 0.04
C ALA A 40 -1.45 -15.28 -1.02
N ASP A 41 -2.57 -15.30 -1.73
CA ASP A 41 -3.00 -14.34 -2.74
C ASP A 41 -4.11 -13.40 -2.22
N GLY A 42 -4.46 -13.47 -0.93
CA GLY A 42 -5.57 -12.72 -0.36
C GLY A 42 -6.95 -13.39 -0.51
N ASN A 43 -7.04 -14.62 -1.03
CA ASN A 43 -8.27 -15.40 -1.04
C ASN A 43 -8.41 -16.26 0.22
N SER A 44 -8.92 -15.66 1.31
CA SER A 44 -9.10 -16.38 2.57
C SER A 44 -10.13 -17.50 2.46
N THR A 45 -9.82 -18.66 3.03
CA THR A 45 -10.75 -19.79 3.21
C THR A 45 -11.42 -19.79 4.59
N ILE A 46 -11.05 -18.86 5.47
CA ILE A 46 -11.58 -18.73 6.83
C ILE A 46 -12.72 -17.71 6.82
N PRO A 47 -13.99 -18.09 7.10
CA PRO A 47 -15.14 -17.20 6.93
C PRO A 47 -15.09 -15.89 7.74
N SER A 48 -14.40 -15.88 8.88
CA SER A 48 -14.24 -14.67 9.71
C SER A 48 -13.19 -13.69 9.18
N ASN A 49 -12.34 -14.13 8.25
CA ASN A 49 -11.27 -13.33 7.69
C ASN A 49 -11.67 -12.87 6.28
N PRO A 50 -11.67 -11.56 5.99
CA PRO A 50 -12.07 -11.07 4.68
C PRO A 50 -11.09 -11.50 3.59
N VAL A 51 -11.65 -11.73 2.40
CA VAL A 51 -10.89 -11.81 1.13
C VAL A 51 -10.36 -10.41 0.81
N LEU A 52 -9.04 -10.33 0.61
CA LEU A 52 -8.33 -9.11 0.20
C LEU A 52 -8.08 -9.07 -1.31
N ALA A 53 -8.04 -10.24 -1.95
CA ALA A 53 -7.76 -10.37 -3.38
C ALA A 53 -8.77 -9.58 -4.22
N GLY A 54 -8.27 -8.72 -5.10
CA GLY A 54 -9.08 -7.92 -6.03
C GLY A 54 -9.92 -6.82 -5.37
N GLN A 55 -9.71 -6.55 -4.08
CA GLN A 55 -10.33 -5.42 -3.40
C GLN A 55 -9.71 -4.10 -3.88
N TYR A 56 -10.47 -3.00 -3.84
CA TYR A 56 -9.97 -1.69 -4.26
C TYR A 56 -8.73 -1.28 -3.46
N GLU A 57 -7.67 -0.88 -4.16
CA GLU A 57 -6.40 -0.46 -3.57
C GLU A 57 -6.61 0.61 -2.48
N SER A 58 -7.40 1.64 -2.78
CA SER A 58 -7.72 2.73 -1.84
C SER A 58 -8.42 2.24 -0.57
N TYR A 59 -9.27 1.20 -0.67
CA TYR A 59 -9.95 0.63 0.47
C TYR A 59 -8.97 -0.15 1.37
N ILE A 60 -8.07 -0.94 0.79
CA ILE A 60 -7.06 -1.69 1.55
C ILE A 60 -6.14 -0.72 2.28
N ALA A 61 -5.64 0.31 1.57
CA ALA A 61 -4.79 1.33 2.17
C ALA A 61 -5.50 2.04 3.33
N LYS A 62 -6.73 2.49 3.11
CA LYS A 62 -7.55 3.14 4.13
C LYS A 62 -7.80 2.25 5.35
N ALA A 63 -8.14 0.98 5.13
CA ALA A 63 -8.39 0.04 6.22
C ALA A 63 -7.15 -0.18 7.09
N LEU A 64 -5.97 -0.38 6.48
CA LEU A 64 -4.71 -0.54 7.21
C LEU A 64 -4.33 0.73 7.99
N SER A 65 -4.47 1.91 7.37
CA SER A 65 -4.25 3.19 8.06
C SER A 65 -5.24 3.42 9.21
N ASP A 66 -6.50 3.02 9.05
CA ASP A 66 -7.51 3.11 10.10
C ASP A 66 -7.21 2.15 11.26
N TYR A 67 -6.71 0.93 10.99
CA TYR A 67 -6.26 0.02 12.05
C TYR A 67 -5.04 0.57 12.79
N LYS A 68 -4.07 1.14 12.05
CA LYS A 68 -2.86 1.74 12.62
C LYS A 68 -3.15 2.94 13.52
N SER A 69 -4.09 3.80 13.11
CA SER A 69 -4.50 5.01 13.85
C SER A 69 -5.54 4.77 14.93
N GLY A 70 -6.18 3.58 14.94
CA GLY A 70 -7.29 3.27 15.84
C GLY A 70 -8.67 3.72 15.34
N GLY A 71 -8.76 4.33 14.15
CA GLY A 71 -10.03 4.67 13.50
C GLY A 71 -10.90 3.45 13.15
N ARG A 72 -10.29 2.26 13.05
CA ARG A 72 -10.97 0.97 12.95
C ARG A 72 -10.50 0.04 14.05
N GLN A 73 -11.42 -0.46 14.87
CA GLN A 73 -11.09 -1.27 16.04
C GLN A 73 -11.02 -2.77 15.70
N ASN A 74 -9.84 -3.35 15.84
CA ASN A 74 -9.60 -4.80 15.90
C ASN A 74 -8.20 -5.03 16.47
N ALA A 75 -8.09 -5.67 17.65
CA ALA A 75 -6.81 -5.80 18.35
C ALA A 75 -5.74 -6.57 17.54
N THR A 76 -6.16 -7.62 16.83
CA THR A 76 -5.27 -8.42 15.99
C THR A 76 -4.71 -7.58 14.84
N MET A 77 -5.56 -6.95 14.04
CA MET A 77 -5.13 -6.16 12.89
C MET A 77 -4.42 -4.86 13.30
N ALA A 78 -4.76 -4.26 14.43
CA ALA A 78 -4.01 -3.13 14.98
C ALA A 78 -2.55 -3.51 15.27
N GLY A 79 -2.30 -4.71 15.82
CA GLY A 79 -0.95 -5.22 16.05
C GLY A 79 -0.12 -5.36 14.77
N PHE A 80 -0.72 -5.91 13.70
CA PHE A 80 -0.05 -6.01 12.40
C PHE A 80 0.15 -4.64 11.73
N ALA A 81 -0.88 -3.78 11.74
CA ALA A 81 -0.82 -2.47 11.10
C ALA A 81 0.14 -1.50 11.81
N ALA A 82 0.38 -1.67 13.11
CA ALA A 82 1.32 -0.85 13.87
C ALA A 82 2.74 -0.88 13.28
N ALA A 83 3.18 -2.04 12.76
CA ALA A 83 4.52 -2.24 12.21
C ALA A 83 4.70 -1.70 10.78
N LEU A 84 3.61 -1.39 10.07
CA LEU A 84 3.67 -0.97 8.67
C LEU A 84 4.01 0.51 8.54
N SER A 85 4.92 0.88 7.64
CA SER A 85 5.05 2.27 7.19
C SER A 85 3.91 2.66 6.24
N GLU A 86 3.75 3.96 5.98
CA GLU A 86 2.79 4.42 4.98
C GLU A 86 3.10 3.87 3.57
N GLN A 87 4.36 3.61 3.26
CA GLN A 87 4.74 2.98 1.98
C GLN A 87 4.38 1.49 1.98
N ASP A 88 4.64 0.76 3.08
CA ASP A 88 4.26 -0.66 3.17
C ASP A 88 2.74 -0.85 3.00
N ILE A 89 1.94 0.08 3.54
CA ILE A 89 0.48 0.10 3.36
C ILE A 89 0.10 0.24 1.89
N ARG A 90 0.76 1.16 1.15
CA ARG A 90 0.53 1.34 -0.29
C ARG A 90 0.96 0.12 -1.09
N ASP A 91 2.12 -0.45 -0.76
CA ASP A 91 2.67 -1.62 -1.44
C ASP A 91 1.76 -2.84 -1.27
N LEU A 92 1.31 -3.11 -0.04
CA LEU A 92 0.33 -4.16 0.27
C LEU A 92 -1.01 -3.93 -0.44
N ALA A 93 -1.49 -2.69 -0.46
CA ALA A 93 -2.72 -2.34 -1.16
C ALA A 93 -2.61 -2.62 -2.66
N ALA A 94 -1.53 -2.17 -3.31
CA ALA A 94 -1.28 -2.42 -4.72
C ALA A 94 -1.14 -3.91 -5.05
N TYR A 95 -0.48 -4.68 -4.18
CA TYR A 95 -0.37 -6.13 -4.34
C TYR A 95 -1.74 -6.80 -4.29
N PHE A 96 -2.50 -6.65 -3.21
CA PHE A 96 -3.76 -7.36 -3.03
C PHE A 96 -4.84 -6.92 -4.03
N SER A 97 -4.88 -5.64 -4.43
CA SER A 97 -5.81 -5.15 -5.44
C SER A 97 -5.55 -5.73 -6.83
N SER A 98 -4.31 -6.12 -7.12
CA SER A 98 -3.94 -6.74 -8.38
C SER A 98 -4.26 -8.24 -8.46
N GLN A 99 -4.61 -8.88 -7.34
CA GLN A 99 -4.92 -10.31 -7.31
C GLN A 99 -6.31 -10.61 -7.87
N GLU A 100 -6.48 -11.83 -8.40
CA GLU A 100 -7.78 -12.31 -8.84
C GLU A 100 -8.64 -12.69 -7.63
N SER A 101 -9.84 -12.11 -7.54
CA SER A 101 -10.74 -12.36 -6.42
C SER A 101 -11.53 -13.65 -6.62
N SER A 102 -11.59 -14.48 -5.59
CA SER A 102 -12.50 -15.64 -5.52
C SER A 102 -13.96 -15.25 -5.29
N LEU A 103 -14.23 -13.99 -4.90
CA LEU A 103 -15.58 -13.49 -4.74
C LEU A 103 -16.18 -13.22 -6.12
N THR A 104 -17.08 -14.10 -6.54
CA THR A 104 -17.93 -13.85 -7.70
C THR A 104 -18.82 -12.66 -7.41
N ILE A 105 -18.55 -11.51 -8.03
CA ILE A 105 -19.56 -10.46 -8.18
C ILE A 105 -20.38 -10.83 -9.43
N PRO A 106 -21.67 -11.16 -9.31
CA PRO A 106 -22.50 -11.37 -10.48
C PRO A 106 -22.51 -10.06 -11.29
N ASN A 107 -21.81 -10.06 -12.44
CA ASN A 107 -21.58 -8.94 -13.35
C ASN A 107 -20.58 -7.86 -12.86
N ARG A 108 -19.28 -8.11 -13.10
CA ARG A 108 -18.29 -7.02 -13.21
C ARG A 108 -18.38 -6.39 -14.59
#